data_AF-A0A9X5C8D6-F1
#
_entry.id   AF-A0A9X5C8D6-F1
#
_cell.length_a   1.000
_cell.length_b   1.000
_cell.length_c   1.000
_cell.angle_alpha   90.00
_cell.angle_beta   90.00
_cell.angle_gamma   90.00
#
_symmetry.space_group_name_H-M   'P 1'
#
loop_
_entity.id
_entity.type
_entity.pdbx_description
1 polymer ?
#
loop_
_entity_poly.entity_id
_entity_poly.type
_entity_poly.pdbx_seq_one_letter_code
_entity_poly.pdbx_strand_id
1 'polypeptide(L)'
;MKKTDRFIPVITVVIYYGDKVWDGATTLHGMLDIPEKIVKYVNDYKILLVEARRNDLVLHNMNNVDLFNLLEIILDKKIPKNEAKKKAIQYGEEHQVDKSVVMTVAGATNSKIDYNAFEKGEMSMCTLFDEIAKESEARGEVRGETRGRAKEIVETGYEFDFSEGDILARLQRKLDISLQQAQEYLNMFKKQAV
;
A
#
# COMPACT_ATOMS: atom_id res chain seq x y z
N MET A 1 27.79 -2.78 33.10
CA MET A 1 28.31 -1.70 32.24
C MET A 1 29.35 -0.91 33.02
N LYS A 2 30.50 -0.63 32.40
CA LYS A 2 31.51 0.30 32.90
C LYS A 2 31.12 1.73 32.54
N LYS A 3 31.65 2.73 33.28
CA LYS A 3 31.43 4.16 32.98
C LYS A 3 31.91 4.58 31.59
N THR A 4 32.83 3.82 31.01
CA THR A 4 33.42 4.05 29.69
C THR A 4 32.62 3.40 28.55
N ASP A 5 31.67 2.52 28.86
CA ASP A 5 30.90 1.83 27.84
C ASP A 5 30.02 2.86 27.12
N ARG A 6 30.14 2.92 25.80
CA ARG A 6 29.28 3.73 24.92
C ARG A 6 28.53 2.78 23.99
N PHE A 7 27.23 3.00 23.84
CA PHE A 7 26.46 2.30 22.83
C PHE A 7 26.69 2.91 21.45
N ILE A 8 26.61 2.07 20.43
CA ILE A 8 26.57 2.52 19.04
C ILE A 8 25.16 3.07 18.80
N PRO A 9 25.00 4.32 18.32
CA PRO A 9 23.69 4.86 18.02
C PRO A 9 23.09 4.11 16.83
N VAL A 10 21.80 3.76 16.95
CA VAL A 10 21.00 3.19 15.87
C VAL A 10 19.92 4.20 15.48
N ILE A 11 19.84 4.51 14.19
CA ILE A 11 18.81 5.38 13.63
C ILE A 11 17.90 4.50 12.77
N THR A 12 16.61 4.49 13.10
CA THR A 12 15.60 3.76 12.33
C THR A 12 14.74 4.76 11.56
N VAL A 13 14.67 4.59 10.24
CA VAL A 13 13.82 5.37 9.34
C VAL A 13 12.78 4.43 8.75
N VAL A 14 11.52 4.86 8.73
CA VAL A 14 10.41 4.14 8.12
C VAL A 14 10.10 4.80 6.78
N ILE A 15 10.26 4.06 5.70
CA ILE A 15 9.87 4.50 4.36
C ILE A 15 8.48 3.96 4.07
N TYR A 16 7.52 4.87 3.96
CA TYR A 16 6.13 4.55 3.66
C TYR A 16 5.81 4.88 2.20
N TYR A 17 5.53 3.84 1.42
CA TYR A 17 5.18 3.91 0.00
C TYR A 17 3.74 3.40 -0.25
N GLY A 18 2.87 3.52 0.75
CA GLY A 18 1.48 3.10 0.63
C GLY A 18 0.64 4.06 -0.23
N ASP A 19 -0.47 3.56 -0.74
CA ASP A 19 -1.39 4.34 -1.58
C ASP A 19 -2.02 5.53 -0.83
N LYS A 20 -2.22 5.44 0.49
CA LYS A 20 -2.91 6.48 1.26
C LYS A 20 -1.92 7.49 1.84
N VAL A 21 -2.41 8.65 2.27
CA VAL A 21 -1.63 9.52 3.17
C VAL A 21 -1.42 8.75 4.46
N TRP A 22 -0.21 8.80 5.03
CA TRP A 22 0.00 8.23 6.35
C TRP A 22 -0.86 8.97 7.39
N ASP A 23 -1.72 8.23 8.08
CA ASP A 23 -2.61 8.73 9.14
C ASP A 23 -2.35 8.08 10.50
N GLY A 24 -1.29 7.27 10.60
CA GLY A 24 -0.88 6.59 11.83
C GLY A 24 -0.08 7.49 12.77
N ALA A 25 0.03 7.06 14.03
CA ALA A 25 0.90 7.71 14.99
C ALA A 25 2.38 7.63 14.58
N THR A 26 3.14 8.68 14.87
CA THR A 26 4.59 8.76 14.65
C THR A 26 5.40 8.71 15.95
N THR A 27 4.73 8.44 17.07
CA THR A 27 5.36 8.22 18.37
C THR A 27 4.71 7.04 19.08
N LEU A 28 5.44 6.40 20.00
CA LEU A 28 4.91 5.26 20.76
C LEU A 28 3.70 5.66 21.62
N HIS A 29 3.73 6.86 22.21
CA HIS A 29 2.58 7.37 22.98
C HIS A 29 1.34 7.54 22.11
N GLY A 30 1.48 7.94 20.84
CA GLY A 30 0.35 7.99 19.92
C GLY A 30 -0.22 6.62 19.54
N MET A 31 0.52 5.53 19.78
CA MET A 31 0.09 4.16 19.50
C MET A 31 -0.52 3.44 20.70
N LEU A 32 -0.19 3.87 21.91
CA LEU A 32 -0.58 3.21 23.15
C LEU A 32 -1.68 3.98 23.87
N ASP A 33 -2.68 3.26 24.38
CA ASP A 33 -3.61 3.82 25.36
C ASP A 33 -2.96 3.78 26.75
N ILE A 34 -2.28 4.87 27.12
CA ILE A 34 -1.48 4.96 28.36
C ILE A 34 -2.23 5.79 29.42
N PRO A 35 -2.52 5.22 30.61
CA PRO A 35 -3.06 5.98 31.72
C PRO A 35 -2.13 7.14 32.16
N GLU A 36 -2.71 8.32 32.43
CA GLU A 36 -1.95 9.55 32.79
C GLU A 36 -0.94 9.35 33.93
N LYS A 37 -1.30 8.52 34.92
CA LYS A 37 -0.45 8.27 36.10
C LYS A 37 0.88 7.58 35.75
N ILE A 38 0.94 6.86 34.62
CA ILE A 38 2.12 6.07 34.24
C ILE A 38 2.86 6.62 33.01
N VAL A 39 2.31 7.61 32.30
CA VAL A 39 2.88 8.14 31.04
C VAL A 39 4.35 8.54 31.17
N LYS A 40 4.74 9.12 32.31
CA LYS A 40 6.12 9.56 32.58
C LYS A 40 7.14 8.42 32.73
N TYR A 41 6.68 7.18 32.90
CA TYR A 41 7.53 5.99 33.00
C TYR A 41 7.63 5.23 31.68
N VAL A 42 6.85 5.61 30.67
CA VAL A 42 6.87 4.99 29.34
C VAL A 42 7.68 5.85 28.40
N ASN A 43 8.74 5.29 27.82
CA ASN A 43 9.56 6.00 26.83
C ASN A 43 8.72 6.31 25.58
N ASP A 44 8.75 7.55 25.12
CA ASP A 44 8.12 7.93 23.86
C ASP A 44 9.11 7.84 22.70
N TYR A 45 9.14 6.70 22.02
CA TYR A 45 10.01 6.51 20.86
C TYR A 45 9.41 7.19 19.63
N LYS A 46 10.23 7.99 18.93
CA LYS A 46 9.84 8.64 17.67
C LYS A 46 10.08 7.72 16.48
N ILE A 47 9.12 7.73 15.56
CA ILE A 47 9.21 7.10 14.26
C ILE A 47 9.62 8.19 13.26
N LEU A 48 10.83 8.06 12.71
CA LEU A 48 11.30 8.92 11.61
C LEU A 48 10.65 8.42 10.32
N LEU A 49 9.49 8.99 9.98
CA LEU A 49 8.71 8.61 8.81
C LEU A 49 9.10 9.43 7.58
N VAL A 50 9.30 8.74 6.47
CA VAL A 50 9.51 9.31 5.13
C VAL A 50 8.41 8.76 4.22
N GLU A 51 7.56 9.64 3.68
CA GLU A 51 6.54 9.25 2.71
C GLU A 51 7.12 9.31 1.29
N ALA A 52 7.29 8.16 0.63
CA ALA A 52 7.97 8.08 -0.67
C ALA A 52 7.24 8.83 -1.80
N ARG A 53 5.94 9.08 -1.64
CA ARG A 53 5.14 9.90 -2.57
C ARG A 53 5.45 11.40 -2.50
N ARG A 54 6.34 11.83 -1.61
CA ARG A 54 6.82 13.21 -1.47
C ARG A 54 8.34 13.16 -1.51
N ASN A 55 8.94 13.70 -2.56
CA ASN A 55 10.39 13.80 -2.62
C ASN A 55 10.87 15.19 -2.19
N ASP A 56 10.78 15.50 -0.90
CA ASP A 56 11.38 16.69 -0.30
C ASP A 56 12.75 16.41 0.35
N LEU A 57 13.37 15.27 -0.01
CA LEU A 57 14.62 14.80 0.55
C LEU A 57 15.83 15.28 -0.25
N VAL A 58 16.93 15.55 0.46
CA VAL A 58 18.24 15.76 -0.15
C VAL A 58 19.01 14.45 -0.09
N LEU A 59 19.06 13.74 -1.22
CA LEU A 59 19.72 12.44 -1.35
C LEU A 59 21.02 12.59 -2.14
N HIS A 60 22.10 11.98 -1.66
CA HIS A 60 23.41 12.04 -2.31
C HIS A 60 23.67 10.87 -3.28
N ASN A 61 22.92 9.77 -3.12
CA ASN A 61 23.05 8.60 -3.98
C ASN A 61 22.04 8.72 -5.13
N MET A 62 22.53 8.63 -6.37
CA MET A 62 21.68 8.81 -7.56
C MET A 62 20.58 7.76 -7.68
N ASN A 63 20.86 6.48 -7.39
CA ASN A 63 19.84 5.44 -7.40
C ASN A 63 18.71 5.72 -6.39
N ASN A 64 19.05 6.31 -5.24
CA ASN A 64 18.03 6.74 -4.28
C ASN A 64 17.24 7.94 -4.80
N VAL A 65 17.88 8.92 -5.44
CA VAL A 65 17.18 10.04 -6.09
C VAL A 65 16.16 9.52 -7.11
N ASP A 66 16.60 8.61 -7.99
CA ASP A 66 15.74 8.00 -9.01
C ASP A 66 14.61 7.18 -8.41
N LEU A 67 14.89 6.41 -7.34
CA LEU A 67 13.88 5.64 -6.62
C LEU A 67 12.76 6.54 -6.09
N PHE A 68 13.10 7.62 -5.39
CA PHE A 68 12.11 8.51 -4.80
C PHE A 68 11.36 9.33 -5.86
N ASN A 69 12.03 9.75 -6.95
CA ASN A 69 11.35 10.42 -8.06
C ASN A 69 10.34 9.50 -8.78
N LEU A 70 10.72 8.25 -9.05
CA LEU A 70 9.81 7.27 -9.64
C LEU A 70 8.64 6.94 -8.73
N LEU A 71 8.87 6.79 -7.41
CA LEU A 71 7.80 6.57 -6.44
C LEU A 71 6.86 7.78 -6.34
N GLU A 72 7.37 9.01 -6.38
CA GLU A 72 6.54 10.21 -6.44
C GLU A 72 5.63 10.22 -7.67
N ILE A 73 6.17 9.90 -8.85
CA ILE A 73 5.40 9.84 -10.10
C ILE A 73 4.30 8.77 -10.03
N ILE A 74 4.65 7.56 -9.58
CA ILE A 74 3.75 6.39 -9.64
C ILE A 74 2.69 6.43 -8.53
N LEU A 75 3.02 6.99 -7.38
CA LEU A 75 2.09 7.11 -6.25
C LEU A 75 1.25 8.40 -6.30
N ASP A 76 1.46 9.30 -7.28
CA ASP A 76 0.66 10.51 -7.42
C ASP A 76 -0.76 10.18 -7.91
N LYS A 77 -1.73 10.34 -7.00
CA LYS A 77 -3.16 10.13 -7.26
C LYS A 77 -3.84 11.27 -8.02
N LYS A 78 -3.18 12.42 -8.18
CA LYS A 78 -3.72 13.54 -8.96
C LYS A 78 -3.69 13.23 -10.45
N ILE A 79 -2.85 12.29 -10.86
CA ILE A 79 -2.61 11.93 -12.25
C ILE A 79 -3.25 10.56 -12.55
N PRO A 80 -3.88 10.36 -13.71
CA PRO A 80 -4.34 9.03 -14.12
C PRO A 80 -3.18 8.02 -14.18
N LYS A 81 -3.41 6.78 -13.75
CA LYS A 81 -2.37 5.73 -13.72
C LYS A 81 -1.62 5.56 -15.05
N ASN A 82 -2.34 5.64 -16.18
CA ASN A 82 -1.74 5.53 -17.51
C ASN A 82 -0.80 6.69 -17.83
N GLU A 83 -1.09 7.89 -17.35
CA GLU A 83 -0.21 9.05 -17.52
C GLU A 83 0.97 9.00 -16.56
N ALA A 84 0.76 8.60 -15.30
CA ALA A 84 1.84 8.37 -14.34
C ALA A 84 2.85 7.33 -14.87
N LYS A 85 2.37 6.24 -15.46
CA LYS A 85 3.19 5.24 -16.14
C LYS A 85 4.02 5.83 -17.28
N LYS A 86 3.42 6.65 -18.15
CA LYS A 86 4.16 7.30 -19.25
C LYS A 86 5.25 8.21 -18.72
N LYS A 87 4.97 9.00 -17.67
CA LYS A 87 5.96 9.87 -17.01
C LYS A 87 7.08 9.07 -16.37
N ALA A 88 6.78 7.94 -15.72
CA ALA A 88 7.79 7.07 -15.13
C ALA A 88 8.71 6.46 -16.19
N ILE A 89 8.13 6.02 -17.33
CA ILE A 89 8.91 5.52 -18.46
C ILE A 89 9.82 6.61 -19.03
N GLN A 90 9.26 7.79 -19.29
CA GLN A 90 10.04 8.93 -19.79
C GLN A 90 11.18 9.30 -18.84
N TYR A 91 10.89 9.41 -17.53
CA TYR A 91 11.91 9.70 -16.52
C TYR A 91 13.03 8.66 -16.54
N GLY A 92 12.66 7.37 -16.57
CA GLY A 92 13.63 6.27 -16.54
C GLY A 92 14.55 6.25 -17.77
N GLU A 93 14.03 6.58 -18.95
CA GLU A 93 14.82 6.70 -20.18
C GLU A 93 15.75 7.93 -20.16
N GLU A 94 15.24 9.09 -19.75
CA GLU A 94 16.01 10.36 -19.70
C GLU A 94 17.16 10.29 -18.69
N HIS A 95 16.95 9.64 -17.54
CA HIS A 95 17.93 9.57 -16.45
C HIS A 95 18.76 8.28 -16.48
N GLN A 96 18.54 7.39 -17.46
CA GLN A 96 19.19 6.08 -17.56
C GLN A 96 19.12 5.30 -16.25
N VAL A 97 17.91 5.24 -15.67
CA VAL A 97 17.71 4.68 -14.33
C VAL A 97 18.14 3.22 -14.28
N ASP A 98 18.88 2.88 -13.22
CA ASP A 98 19.36 1.52 -13.02
C ASP A 98 18.20 0.51 -12.93
N LYS A 99 18.39 -0.66 -13.52
CA LYS A 99 17.40 -1.74 -13.53
C LYS A 99 16.95 -2.13 -12.12
N SER A 100 17.86 -2.15 -11.14
CA SER A 100 17.54 -2.49 -9.75
C SER A 100 16.58 -1.47 -9.11
N VAL A 101 16.68 -0.19 -9.49
CA VAL A 101 15.77 0.87 -9.03
C VAL A 101 14.38 0.65 -9.62
N VAL A 102 14.29 0.43 -10.94
CA VAL A 102 13.03 0.13 -11.61
C VAL A 102 12.35 -1.08 -10.97
N MET A 103 13.11 -2.14 -10.69
CA MET A 103 12.59 -3.34 -10.02
C MET A 103 12.13 -3.08 -8.59
N THR A 104 12.85 -2.23 -7.84
CA THR A 104 12.48 -1.86 -6.47
C THR A 104 11.14 -1.14 -6.44
N VAL A 105 10.93 -0.18 -7.35
CA VAL A 105 9.67 0.55 -7.51
C VAL A 105 8.52 -0.40 -7.86
N ALA A 106 8.78 -1.32 -8.78
CA ALA A 106 7.80 -2.27 -9.28
C ALA A 106 7.37 -3.28 -8.20
N GLY A 107 8.30 -3.73 -7.36
CA GLY A 107 8.02 -4.53 -6.16
C GLY A 107 7.28 -3.74 -5.07
N ALA A 108 7.68 -2.49 -4.82
CA ALA A 108 7.04 -1.62 -3.83
C ALA A 108 5.55 -1.34 -4.14
N THR A 109 5.18 -1.35 -5.42
CA THR A 109 3.79 -1.15 -5.88
C THR A 109 2.96 -2.45 -5.90
N ASN A 110 3.47 -3.53 -5.30
CA ASN A 110 2.80 -4.82 -5.12
C ASN A 110 2.33 -5.46 -6.42
N SER A 111 3.21 -5.40 -7.43
CA SER A 111 2.99 -6.02 -8.73
C SER A 111 3.65 -7.40 -8.79
N LYS A 112 2.94 -8.40 -9.31
CA LYS A 112 3.52 -9.71 -9.61
C LYS A 112 4.30 -9.61 -10.91
N ILE A 113 5.60 -9.48 -10.76
CA ILE A 113 6.55 -9.29 -11.86
C ILE A 113 7.40 -10.56 -12.01
N ASP A 114 7.72 -10.94 -13.24
CA ASP A 114 8.76 -11.93 -13.49
C ASP A 114 10.16 -11.27 -13.37
N TYR A 115 10.72 -11.34 -12.16
CA TYR A 115 12.01 -10.77 -11.83
C TYR A 115 13.16 -11.33 -12.70
N ASN A 116 13.07 -12.60 -13.11
CA ASN A 116 14.12 -13.27 -13.87
C ASN A 116 14.17 -12.79 -15.32
N ALA A 117 13.02 -12.52 -15.93
CA ALA A 117 12.93 -11.99 -17.29
C ALA A 117 13.49 -10.55 -17.38
N PHE A 118 13.30 -9.75 -16.33
CA PHE A 118 13.82 -8.37 -16.29
C PHE A 118 15.34 -8.31 -16.08
N GLU A 119 15.89 -9.12 -15.18
CA GLU A 119 17.35 -9.18 -14.96
C GLU A 119 18.10 -9.61 -16.23
N LYS A 120 17.58 -10.59 -16.96
CA LYS A 120 18.15 -11.05 -18.24
C LYS A 120 18.06 -10.03 -19.37
N GLY A 121 17.37 -8.90 -19.16
CA GLY A 121 17.14 -7.88 -20.18
C GLY A 121 16.12 -8.30 -21.25
N GLU A 122 15.40 -9.40 -21.02
CA GLU A 122 14.30 -9.86 -21.89
C GLU A 122 13.05 -8.99 -21.71
N MET A 123 13.00 -8.22 -20.62
CA MET A 123 11.93 -7.28 -20.32
C MET A 123 12.46 -5.84 -20.20
N SER A 124 11.84 -4.92 -20.92
CA SER A 124 12.09 -3.48 -20.79
C SER A 124 11.20 -2.87 -19.69
N MET A 125 11.53 -1.66 -19.23
CA MET A 125 10.68 -0.92 -18.29
C MET A 125 9.26 -0.70 -18.82
N CYS A 126 9.08 -0.48 -20.13
CA CYS A 126 7.76 -0.37 -20.76
C CYS A 126 6.96 -1.66 -20.61
N THR A 127 7.58 -2.79 -20.98
CA THR A 127 6.98 -4.12 -20.87
C THR A 127 6.63 -4.45 -19.42
N LEU A 128 7.52 -4.11 -18.49
CA LEU A 128 7.30 -4.27 -17.06
C LEU A 128 6.02 -3.54 -16.62
N PHE A 129 5.91 -2.24 -16.88
CA PHE A 129 4.73 -1.49 -16.50
C PHE A 129 3.45 -1.93 -17.25
N ASP A 130 3.53 -2.51 -18.44
CA ASP A 130 2.39 -3.14 -19.15
C ASP A 130 1.87 -4.36 -18.41
N GLU A 131 2.76 -5.22 -17.91
CA GLU A 131 2.36 -6.37 -17.10
C GLU A 131 1.74 -5.95 -15.78
N ILE A 132 2.32 -4.97 -15.09
CA ILE A 132 1.75 -4.37 -13.88
C ILE A 132 0.32 -3.88 -14.12
N ALA A 133 0.12 -3.17 -15.24
CA ALA A 133 -1.19 -2.64 -15.60
C ALA A 133 -2.21 -3.78 -15.83
N LYS A 134 -1.86 -4.78 -16.67
CA LYS A 134 -2.73 -5.94 -16.96
C LYS A 134 -3.08 -6.72 -15.70
N GLU A 135 -2.10 -6.98 -14.83
CA GLU A 135 -2.33 -7.69 -13.58
C GLU A 135 -3.23 -6.89 -12.63
N SER A 136 -3.05 -5.56 -12.58
CA SER A 136 -3.89 -4.68 -11.76
C SER A 136 -5.33 -4.61 -12.28
N GLU A 137 -5.54 -4.67 -13.60
CA GLU A 137 -6.85 -4.69 -14.24
C GLU A 137 -7.56 -6.01 -13.96
N ALA A 138 -6.92 -7.15 -14.20
CA ALA A 138 -7.47 -8.47 -13.88
C ALA A 138 -7.83 -8.60 -12.38
N ARG A 139 -6.96 -8.12 -11.48
CA ARG A 139 -7.26 -8.06 -10.04
C ARG A 139 -8.45 -7.14 -9.74
N GLY A 140 -8.54 -6.02 -10.46
CA GLY A 140 -9.64 -5.06 -10.37
C GLY A 140 -10.98 -5.65 -10.78
N GLU A 141 -11.04 -6.39 -11.88
CA GLU A 141 -12.24 -7.07 -12.38
C GLU A 141 -12.75 -8.11 -11.38
N VAL A 142 -11.89 -9.03 -10.94
CA VAL A 142 -12.25 -10.07 -9.94
C VAL A 142 -12.76 -9.43 -8.65
N ARG A 143 -12.10 -8.36 -8.19
CA ARG A 143 -12.54 -7.62 -7.00
C ARG A 143 -13.87 -6.91 -7.24
N GLY A 144 -14.09 -6.36 -8.43
CA GLY A 144 -15.32 -5.71 -8.85
C GLY A 144 -16.51 -6.67 -8.86
N GLU A 145 -16.34 -7.85 -9.47
CA GLU A 145 -17.36 -8.89 -9.49
C GLU A 145 -17.71 -9.38 -8.08
N THR A 146 -16.70 -9.68 -7.26
CA THR A 146 -16.89 -10.12 -5.87
C THR A 146 -17.63 -9.05 -5.06
N ARG A 147 -17.25 -7.78 -5.24
CA ARG A 147 -17.89 -6.64 -4.58
C ARG A 147 -19.34 -6.46 -5.05
N GLY A 148 -19.62 -6.64 -6.34
CA GLY A 148 -20.98 -6.59 -6.90
C GLY A 148 -21.88 -7.67 -6.33
N ARG A 149 -21.41 -8.92 -6.29
CA ARG A 149 -22.13 -10.04 -5.67
C ARG A 149 -22.34 -9.84 -4.17
N ALA A 150 -21.34 -9.33 -3.45
CA ALA A 150 -21.47 -9.01 -2.04
C ALA A 150 -22.55 -7.94 -1.80
N LYS A 151 -22.57 -6.90 -2.63
CA LYS A 151 -23.58 -5.84 -2.58
C LYS A 151 -24.99 -6.41 -2.78
N GLU A 152 -25.19 -7.21 -3.82
CA GLU A 152 -26.47 -7.89 -4.10
C GLU A 152 -26.93 -8.74 -2.90
N ILE A 153 -26.05 -9.56 -2.33
CA ILE A 153 -26.38 -10.40 -1.17
C ILE A 153 -26.81 -9.57 0.03
N VAL A 154 -26.16 -8.43 0.28
CA VAL A 154 -26.50 -7.55 1.42
C VAL A 154 -27.81 -6.81 1.16
N GLU A 155 -28.01 -6.24 -0.03
CA GLU A 155 -29.22 -5.49 -0.40
C GLU A 155 -30.44 -6.40 -0.38
N THR A 156 -30.38 -7.57 -1.03
CA THR A 156 -31.44 -8.58 -0.97
C THR A 156 -31.63 -9.09 0.46
N GLY A 157 -30.57 -9.18 1.25
CA GLY A 157 -30.66 -9.56 2.66
C GLY A 157 -31.56 -8.62 3.45
N TYR A 158 -31.39 -7.31 3.28
CA TYR A 158 -32.24 -6.30 3.93
C TYR A 158 -33.63 -6.20 3.30
N GLU A 159 -33.76 -6.32 1.97
CA GLU A 159 -35.06 -6.28 1.27
C GLU A 159 -36.03 -7.38 1.74
N PHE A 160 -35.50 -8.54 2.13
CA PHE A 160 -36.27 -9.68 2.63
C PHE A 160 -36.18 -9.86 4.15
N ASP A 161 -35.80 -8.82 4.90
CA ASP A 161 -35.74 -8.80 6.38
C ASP A 161 -34.89 -9.93 7.01
N PHE A 162 -33.80 -10.35 6.36
CA PHE A 162 -32.88 -11.32 6.95
C PHE A 162 -32.07 -10.71 8.08
N SER A 163 -31.76 -11.54 9.08
CA SER A 163 -30.86 -11.13 10.16
C SER A 163 -29.44 -10.91 9.63
N GLU A 164 -28.66 -10.04 10.27
CA GLU A 164 -27.25 -9.83 9.89
C GLU A 164 -26.45 -11.14 9.92
N GLY A 165 -26.77 -12.05 10.86
CA GLY A 165 -26.16 -13.37 10.93
C GLY A 165 -26.40 -14.22 9.68
N ASP A 166 -27.62 -14.17 9.12
CA ASP A 166 -27.97 -14.91 7.90
C ASP A 166 -27.29 -14.31 6.66
N ILE A 167 -27.18 -12.98 6.61
CA ILE A 167 -26.48 -12.27 5.53
C ILE A 167 -25.00 -12.61 5.57
N LEU A 168 -24.37 -12.61 6.76
CA LEU A 168 -22.97 -13.01 6.94
C LEU A 168 -22.74 -14.46 6.50
N ALA A 169 -23.60 -15.39 6.94
CA ALA A 169 -23.50 -16.79 6.56
C ALA A 169 -23.68 -17.00 5.03
N ARG A 170 -24.53 -16.19 4.38
CA ARG A 170 -24.67 -16.19 2.91
C ARG A 170 -23.44 -15.62 2.22
N LEU A 171 -22.88 -14.51 2.70
CA LEU A 171 -21.66 -13.90 2.16
C LEU A 171 -20.49 -14.89 2.22
N GLN A 172 -20.24 -15.49 3.38
CA GLN A 172 -19.17 -16.47 3.56
C GLN A 172 -19.32 -17.66 2.61
N ARG A 173 -20.53 -18.22 2.50
CA ARG A 173 -20.77 -19.41 1.68
C ARG A 173 -20.74 -19.14 0.19
N LYS A 174 -21.33 -18.03 -0.27
CA LYS A 174 -21.45 -17.71 -1.70
C LYS A 174 -20.19 -17.11 -2.29
N LEU A 175 -19.37 -16.43 -1.47
CA LEU A 175 -18.14 -15.79 -1.92
C LEU A 175 -16.89 -16.56 -1.48
N ASP A 176 -17.04 -17.62 -0.68
CA ASP A 176 -15.95 -18.39 -0.08
C ASP A 176 -14.94 -17.49 0.66
N ILE A 177 -15.47 -16.64 1.56
CA ILE A 177 -14.70 -15.64 2.31
C ILE A 177 -14.76 -15.87 3.82
N SER A 178 -13.75 -15.34 4.52
CA SER A 178 -13.71 -15.36 5.98
C SER A 178 -14.85 -14.54 6.60
N LEU A 179 -15.20 -14.83 7.86
CA LEU A 179 -16.19 -14.07 8.61
C LEU A 179 -15.81 -12.58 8.71
N GLN A 180 -14.52 -12.29 8.88
CA GLN A 180 -14.01 -10.91 8.93
C GLN A 180 -14.29 -10.16 7.63
N GLN A 181 -13.98 -10.76 6.47
CA GLN A 181 -14.26 -10.16 5.17
C GLN A 181 -15.78 -10.01 4.93
N ALA A 182 -16.58 -10.99 5.35
CA ALA A 182 -18.04 -10.88 5.27
C ALA A 182 -18.57 -9.70 6.11
N GLN A 183 -18.03 -9.50 7.31
CA GLN A 183 -18.38 -8.36 8.18
C GLN A 183 -17.99 -7.02 7.55
N GLU A 184 -16.82 -6.95 6.91
CA GLU A 184 -16.39 -5.76 6.18
C GLU A 184 -17.34 -5.42 5.04
N TYR A 185 -17.75 -6.40 4.23
CA TYR A 185 -18.72 -6.20 3.15
C TYR A 185 -20.10 -5.79 3.68
N LEU A 186 -20.60 -6.46 4.72
CA LEU A 186 -21.85 -6.10 5.38
C LEU A 186 -21.82 -4.64 5.86
N ASN A 187 -20.77 -4.24 6.58
CA ASN A 187 -20.61 -2.88 7.09
C ASN A 187 -20.48 -1.84 5.97
N MET A 188 -19.82 -2.20 4.87
CA MET A 188 -19.64 -1.33 3.70
C MET A 188 -20.99 -1.01 3.03
N PHE A 189 -21.84 -2.02 2.84
CA PHE A 189 -23.10 -1.86 2.10
C PHE A 189 -24.31 -1.54 2.96
N LYS A 190 -24.29 -1.87 4.26
CA LYS A 190 -25.30 -1.44 5.22
C LYS A 190 -25.47 0.08 5.24
N LYS A 191 -24.38 0.84 5.11
CA LYS A 191 -24.41 2.32 5.07
C LYS A 191 -25.07 2.91 3.81
N GLN A 192 -25.29 2.10 2.77
CA GLN A 192 -25.88 2.55 1.50
C GLN A 192 -27.37 2.21 1.39
N ALA A 193 -27.89 1.35 2.26
CA ALA A 193 -29.27 0.86 2.25
C ALA A 193 -30.21 1.60 3.24
N VAL A 194 -29.72 2.64 3.93
CA VAL A 194 -30.47 3.47 4.90
C VAL A 194 -30.77 4.84 4.30
#